data_AF-A0A955D0J7-F1
#
_entry.id   AF-A0A955D0J7-F1
#
_cell.length_a   1.000
_cell.length_b   1.000
_cell.length_c   1.000
_cell.angle_alpha   90.00
_cell.angle_beta   90.00
_cell.angle_gamma   90.00
#
_symmetry.space_group_name_H-M   'P 1'
#
loop_
_entity.id
_entity.type
_entity.pdbx_description
1 polymer ?
#
loop_
_entity_poly.entity_id
_entity_poly.type
_entity_poly.pdbx_seq_one_letter_code
_entity_poly.pdbx_strand_id
1 'polypeptide(L)'
;MATLFNVILVALVLLIAYWWANQGLFSALLHFLCVVAAGAIALGVWEPLVVKFLLKGGAFDDYAWGIALIGVFTVTLFVLRFAVDKIVPDNLNVPTWANYLFGGLFGAGAGVITVGMFMIGGGFLQTSTEVMGFLGVARDKSAAGQPVRLNTLYPPIHEWTQEFYSFLSDGAFAPTFSRASLGSMYPSIADEAVSLHRDSYKDGGGKSSVSPDGIKVQSMFQCDTCQVPGVSGRGVYSVLLDFDKVAFDFGEQLTLSCAQARLIGAGRRWKQAPTAYPVAWYQVAGDGMQQFAFDDLSHYATSVPGQQSATIMLVFRMADLEGAAPEYIQVKGLRLSLPPQATSIGSIVELRAAASGAAVGKPVELAASAPLVAGDFIRVDSTIPMTLSANQLSGISYVEDPSAGNALDAGRQNFPKAAASNVGKQLRIRGIYEPQGTRVVKLDVSRKSSPIDLYGDRSAAIKKESDDAMPMLVDSSGRGYQPIGYIWERPGEVEISLDPANGVSALRDLPSLSSAGTDKLYLVFRITTGTQLRGFVVGDTTLGLCDLTVPDQNSDR
;
A
#
# COMPACT_ATOMS: atom_id res chain seq x y z
N MET A 1 -18.76 22.28 -8.00
CA MET A 1 -17.36 21.92 -8.36
C MET A 1 -17.32 20.90 -9.50
N ALA A 2 -18.05 19.78 -9.44
CA ALA A 2 -18.09 18.79 -10.54
C ALA A 2 -18.47 19.38 -11.93
N THR A 3 -19.40 20.34 -11.99
CA THR A 3 -19.75 21.05 -13.25
C THR A 3 -18.58 21.84 -13.83
N LEU A 4 -17.77 22.47 -12.97
CA LEU A 4 -16.57 23.19 -13.41
C LEU A 4 -15.54 22.21 -13.98
N PHE A 5 -15.38 21.05 -13.34
CA PHE A 5 -14.49 20.01 -13.86
C PHE A 5 -14.92 19.52 -15.25
N ASN A 6 -16.22 19.26 -15.47
CA ASN A 6 -16.75 18.93 -16.80
C ASN A 6 -16.43 20.01 -17.84
N VAL A 7 -16.64 21.29 -17.51
CA VAL A 7 -16.36 22.41 -18.44
C VAL A 7 -14.88 22.47 -18.79
N ILE A 8 -13.98 22.28 -17.82
CA ILE A 8 -12.53 22.24 -18.06
C ILE A 8 -12.18 21.10 -19.01
N LEU A 9 -12.70 19.89 -18.77
CA LEU A 9 -12.40 18.73 -19.61
C LEU A 9 -12.88 18.93 -21.06
N VAL A 10 -14.09 19.47 -21.25
CA VAL A 10 -14.61 19.80 -22.59
C VAL A 10 -13.77 20.87 -23.25
N ALA A 11 -13.40 21.92 -22.52
CA ALA A 11 -12.56 23.00 -23.04
C ALA A 11 -11.18 22.50 -23.50
N LEU A 12 -10.56 21.57 -22.74
CA LEU A 12 -9.29 20.95 -23.13
C LEU A 12 -9.42 20.12 -24.41
N VAL A 13 -10.46 19.30 -24.53
CA VAL A 13 -10.71 18.51 -25.75
C VAL A 13 -10.94 19.43 -26.95
N LEU A 14 -11.75 20.48 -26.80
CA LEU A 14 -12.03 21.45 -27.86
C LEU A 14 -10.79 22.26 -28.25
N LEU A 15 -9.92 22.59 -27.30
CA LEU A 15 -8.66 23.28 -27.56
C LEU A 15 -7.73 22.41 -28.44
N ILE A 16 -7.61 21.12 -28.11
CA ILE A 16 -6.83 20.16 -28.91
C ILE A 16 -7.46 19.99 -30.29
N ALA A 17 -8.78 19.86 -30.37
CA ALA A 17 -9.51 19.76 -31.64
C ALA A 17 -9.29 20.99 -32.53
N TYR A 18 -9.40 22.19 -31.95
CA TYR A 18 -9.18 23.46 -32.64
C TYR A 18 -7.74 23.60 -33.15
N TRP A 19 -6.75 23.24 -32.32
CA TRP A 19 -5.35 23.28 -32.72
C TRP A 19 -5.08 22.42 -33.95
N TRP A 20 -5.60 21.19 -33.96
CA TRP A 20 -5.39 20.25 -35.07
C TRP A 20 -6.23 20.56 -36.31
N ALA A 21 -7.42 21.17 -36.15
CA ALA A 21 -8.19 21.69 -37.27
C ALA A 21 -7.39 22.73 -38.09
N ASN A 22 -6.55 23.53 -37.43
CA ASN A 22 -5.70 24.53 -38.08
C ASN A 22 -4.43 23.95 -38.74
N GLN A 23 -3.96 22.78 -38.31
CA GLN A 23 -2.75 22.12 -38.84
C GLN A 23 -3.02 21.29 -40.11
N GLY A 24 -4.30 21.05 -40.43
CA GLY A 24 -4.74 20.29 -41.59
C GLY A 24 -5.00 18.81 -41.31
N LEU A 25 -5.83 18.20 -42.15
CA LEU A 25 -6.40 16.86 -42.00
C LEU A 25 -5.32 15.79 -41.83
N PHE A 26 -4.36 15.73 -42.75
CA PHE A 26 -3.40 14.64 -42.78
C PHE A 26 -2.44 14.68 -41.57
N SER A 27 -2.00 15.87 -41.17
CA SER A 27 -1.23 16.06 -39.92
C SER A 27 -2.03 15.65 -38.68
N ALA A 28 -3.31 16.03 -38.60
CA ALA A 28 -4.20 15.65 -37.49
C ALA A 28 -4.46 14.13 -37.42
N LEU A 29 -4.66 13.47 -38.56
CA LEU A 29 -4.80 12.02 -38.64
C LEU A 29 -3.53 11.31 -38.15
N LEU A 30 -2.35 11.75 -38.61
CA LEU A 30 -1.08 11.17 -38.18
C LEU A 30 -0.86 11.35 -36.68
N HIS A 31 -1.20 12.52 -36.13
CA HIS A 31 -1.13 12.75 -34.70
C HIS A 31 -2.10 11.85 -33.93
N PHE A 32 -3.35 11.70 -34.39
CA PHE A 32 -4.31 10.79 -33.79
C PHE A 32 -3.78 9.35 -33.75
N LEU A 33 -3.20 8.86 -34.84
CA LEU A 33 -2.57 7.53 -34.88
C LEU A 33 -1.40 7.41 -33.89
N CYS A 34 -0.58 8.47 -33.74
CA CYS A 34 0.49 8.49 -32.74
C CYS A 34 -0.07 8.43 -31.32
N VAL A 35 -1.15 9.14 -31.02
CA VAL A 35 -1.81 9.12 -29.70
C VAL A 35 -2.37 7.73 -29.39
N VAL A 36 -3.04 7.09 -30.36
CA VAL A 36 -3.57 5.73 -30.23
C VAL A 36 -2.44 4.73 -29.98
N ALA A 37 -1.36 4.78 -30.77
CA ALA A 37 -0.22 3.89 -30.58
C ALA A 37 0.51 4.14 -29.26
N ALA A 38 0.71 5.41 -28.86
CA ALA A 38 1.36 5.77 -27.62
C ALA A 38 0.58 5.28 -26.39
N GLY A 39 -0.75 5.42 -26.38
CA GLY A 39 -1.55 4.92 -25.26
C GLY A 39 -1.61 3.39 -25.20
N ALA A 40 -1.62 2.70 -26.34
CA ALA A 40 -1.52 1.24 -26.36
C ALA A 40 -0.18 0.75 -25.79
N ILE A 41 0.93 1.38 -26.17
CA ILE A 41 2.26 1.09 -25.61
C ILE A 41 2.29 1.41 -24.11
N ALA A 42 1.75 2.56 -23.71
CA ALA A 42 1.71 2.97 -22.31
C ALA A 42 0.97 1.93 -21.45
N LEU A 43 -0.25 1.55 -21.82
CA LEU A 43 -1.03 0.55 -21.09
C LEU A 43 -0.39 -0.84 -21.10
N GLY A 44 0.33 -1.21 -22.17
CA GLY A 44 1.03 -2.50 -22.25
C GLY A 44 2.32 -2.59 -21.42
N VAL A 45 3.02 -1.47 -21.21
CA VAL A 45 4.33 -1.43 -20.53
C VAL A 45 4.22 -0.96 -19.07
N TRP A 46 3.17 -0.21 -18.74
CA TRP A 46 3.00 0.49 -17.48
C TRP A 46 3.07 -0.41 -16.24
N GLU A 47 2.26 -1.46 -16.15
CA GLU A 47 2.25 -2.35 -14.98
C GLU A 47 3.61 -3.06 -14.79
N PRO A 48 4.22 -3.71 -15.80
CA PRO A 48 5.54 -4.30 -15.65
C PRO A 48 6.62 -3.29 -15.22
N LEU A 49 6.54 -2.05 -15.71
CA LEU A 49 7.47 -0.99 -15.32
C LEU A 49 7.32 -0.64 -13.83
N VAL A 50 6.07 -0.47 -13.37
CA VAL A 50 5.77 -0.12 -11.99
C VAL A 50 6.17 -1.25 -11.04
N VAL A 51 5.65 -2.46 -11.28
CA VAL A 51 5.82 -3.61 -10.39
C VAL A 51 7.27 -4.06 -10.29
N LYS A 52 8.04 -4.07 -11.39
CA LYS A 52 9.42 -4.58 -11.37
C LYS A 52 10.48 -3.54 -11.00
N PHE A 53 10.23 -2.26 -11.26
CA PHE A 53 11.28 -1.24 -11.15
C PHE A 53 10.98 -0.12 -10.16
N LEU A 54 9.70 0.24 -9.96
CA LEU A 54 9.33 1.42 -9.17
C LEU A 54 8.81 1.07 -7.77
N LEU A 55 8.04 -0.01 -7.61
CA LEU A 55 7.54 -0.45 -6.31
C LEU A 55 8.66 -1.15 -5.52
N LYS A 56 9.24 -0.44 -4.56
CA LYS A 56 10.36 -0.93 -3.74
C LYS A 56 10.13 -0.81 -2.23
N GLY A 57 8.91 -0.46 -1.81
CA GLY A 57 8.56 -0.31 -0.39
C GLY A 57 8.77 1.10 0.15
N GLY A 58 8.95 2.11 -0.70
CA GLY A 58 9.25 3.49 -0.29
C GLY A 58 8.08 4.46 -0.44
N ALA A 59 8.28 5.72 -0.02
CA ALA A 59 7.29 6.79 -0.15
C ALA A 59 6.92 7.15 -1.61
N PHE A 60 7.74 6.73 -2.58
CA PHE A 60 7.46 6.93 -4.00
C PHE A 60 6.45 5.90 -4.56
N ASP A 61 6.22 4.78 -3.86
CA ASP A 61 5.35 3.70 -4.32
C ASP A 61 3.93 4.22 -4.65
N ASP A 62 3.41 5.14 -3.83
CA ASP A 62 2.07 5.71 -3.96
C ASP A 62 1.88 6.63 -5.18
N TYR A 63 2.97 7.05 -5.83
CA TYR A 63 2.93 7.85 -7.06
C TYR A 63 3.39 7.06 -8.28
N ALA A 64 4.00 5.89 -8.08
CA ALA A 64 4.65 5.10 -9.11
C ALA A 64 3.67 4.73 -10.24
N TRP A 65 2.45 4.29 -9.89
CA TRP A 65 1.42 3.96 -10.86
C TRP A 65 1.06 5.17 -11.74
N GLY A 66 0.68 6.31 -11.16
CA GLY A 66 0.27 7.45 -11.97
C GLY A 66 1.40 8.05 -12.82
N ILE A 67 2.58 8.24 -12.24
CA ILE A 67 3.74 8.83 -12.91
C ILE A 67 4.22 7.94 -14.07
N ALA A 68 4.26 6.62 -13.87
CA ALA A 68 4.69 5.70 -14.92
C ALA A 68 3.74 5.72 -16.12
N LEU A 69 2.42 5.74 -15.91
CA LEU A 69 1.46 5.73 -17.01
C LEU A 69 1.57 7.01 -17.85
N ILE A 70 1.55 8.17 -17.17
CA ILE A 70 1.66 9.48 -17.82
C ILE A 70 3.03 9.64 -18.50
N GLY A 71 4.09 9.23 -17.81
CA GLY A 71 5.47 9.33 -18.29
C GLY A 71 5.69 8.50 -19.56
N VAL A 72 5.32 7.22 -19.54
CA VAL A 72 5.44 6.35 -20.72
C VAL A 72 4.58 6.89 -21.86
N PHE A 73 3.34 7.31 -21.61
CA PHE A 73 2.49 7.88 -22.65
C PHE A 73 3.10 9.14 -23.28
N THR A 74 3.55 10.10 -22.47
CA THR A 74 4.08 11.39 -22.95
C THR A 74 5.37 11.21 -23.73
N VAL A 75 6.31 10.42 -23.21
CA VAL A 75 7.58 10.13 -23.88
C VAL A 75 7.34 9.37 -25.18
N THR A 76 6.49 8.34 -25.17
CA THR A 76 6.17 7.58 -26.38
C THR A 76 5.52 8.46 -27.45
N LEU A 77 4.55 9.30 -27.05
CA LEU A 77 3.88 10.23 -27.97
C LEU A 77 4.87 11.23 -28.57
N PHE A 78 5.78 11.79 -27.76
CA PHE A 78 6.80 12.71 -28.24
C PHE A 78 7.74 12.04 -29.26
N VAL A 79 8.24 10.84 -28.96
CA VAL A 79 9.13 10.08 -29.85
C VAL A 79 8.43 9.72 -31.15
N LEU A 80 7.20 9.18 -31.08
CA LEU A 80 6.42 8.84 -32.27
C LEU A 80 6.13 10.08 -33.11
N ARG A 81 5.76 11.19 -32.47
CA ARG A 81 5.47 12.42 -33.19
C ARG A 81 6.72 12.95 -33.89
N PHE A 82 7.85 13.00 -33.17
CA PHE A 82 9.12 13.41 -33.75
C PHE A 82 9.54 12.52 -34.93
N ALA A 83 9.37 11.19 -34.81
CA ALA A 83 9.66 10.26 -35.89
C ALA A 83 8.77 10.51 -37.12
N VAL A 84 7.46 10.70 -36.92
CA VAL A 84 6.52 10.99 -38.01
C VAL A 84 6.85 12.32 -38.70
N ASP A 85 7.19 13.36 -37.94
CA ASP A 85 7.59 14.66 -38.50
C ASP A 85 8.87 14.58 -39.36
N LYS A 86 9.74 13.59 -39.10
CA LYS A 86 10.94 13.33 -39.90
C LYS A 86 10.66 12.44 -41.12
N ILE A 87 9.77 11.47 -40.99
CA ILE A 87 9.45 10.52 -42.06
C ILE A 87 8.50 11.17 -43.09
N VAL A 88 7.61 12.04 -42.62
CA VAL A 88 6.57 12.68 -43.42
C VAL A 88 6.69 14.21 -43.27
N PRO A 89 7.65 14.84 -43.96
CA PRO A 89 7.92 16.27 -43.80
C PRO A 89 6.83 17.16 -44.39
N ASP A 90 6.08 16.67 -45.39
CA ASP A 90 5.09 17.44 -46.13
C ASP A 90 3.65 16.99 -45.84
N ASN A 91 2.73 17.96 -45.85
CA ASN A 91 1.31 17.74 -45.61
C ASN A 91 0.55 17.59 -46.94
N LEU A 92 -0.52 16.79 -46.95
CA LEU A 92 -1.37 16.65 -48.13
C LEU A 92 -2.26 17.88 -48.31
N ASN A 93 -2.24 18.47 -49.50
CA ASN A 93 -3.11 19.59 -49.86
C ASN A 93 -4.53 19.09 -50.14
N VAL A 94 -5.39 19.14 -49.13
CA VAL A 94 -6.83 18.88 -49.25
C VAL A 94 -7.65 20.18 -49.18
N PRO A 95 -8.91 20.20 -49.66
CA PRO A 95 -9.76 21.39 -49.57
C PRO A 95 -9.88 21.91 -48.14
N THR A 96 -9.91 23.24 -47.99
CA THR A 96 -9.93 23.93 -46.69
C THR A 96 -11.05 23.44 -45.76
N TRP A 97 -12.24 23.19 -46.29
CA TRP A 97 -13.36 22.66 -45.49
C TRP A 97 -13.07 21.27 -44.92
N ALA A 98 -12.36 20.42 -45.68
CA ALA A 98 -12.00 19.07 -45.26
C ALA A 98 -10.89 19.11 -44.20
N ASN A 99 -9.93 20.04 -44.33
CA ASN A 99 -8.92 20.31 -43.31
C ASN A 99 -9.55 20.67 -41.96
N TYR A 100 -10.48 21.63 -41.95
CA TYR A 100 -11.12 22.05 -40.71
C TYR A 100 -12.04 20.97 -40.12
N LEU A 101 -12.88 20.34 -40.95
CA LEU A 101 -13.86 19.36 -40.46
C LEU A 101 -13.18 18.08 -39.97
N PHE A 102 -12.44 17.41 -40.85
CA PHE A 102 -11.84 16.12 -40.50
C PHE A 102 -10.61 16.29 -39.61
N GLY A 103 -9.82 17.36 -39.79
CA GLY A 103 -8.74 17.70 -38.87
C GLY A 103 -9.25 17.99 -37.46
N GLY A 104 -10.39 18.68 -37.35
CA GLY A 104 -11.10 18.88 -36.08
C GLY A 104 -11.61 17.57 -35.46
N LEU A 105 -12.17 16.65 -36.25
CA LEU A 105 -12.65 15.35 -35.76
C LEU A 105 -11.50 14.46 -35.25
N PHE A 106 -10.42 14.32 -36.00
CA PHE A 106 -9.24 13.58 -35.54
C PHE A 106 -8.57 14.26 -34.34
N GLY A 107 -8.53 15.60 -34.33
CA GLY A 107 -8.08 16.38 -33.19
C GLY A 107 -8.94 16.16 -31.94
N ALA A 108 -10.26 16.10 -32.08
CA ALA A 108 -11.18 15.81 -30.98
C ALA A 108 -10.98 14.40 -30.45
N GLY A 109 -10.85 13.39 -31.32
CA GLY A 109 -10.54 12.01 -30.92
C GLY A 109 -9.19 11.92 -30.18
N ALA A 110 -8.16 12.59 -30.69
CA ALA A 110 -6.86 12.68 -30.04
C ALA A 110 -6.97 13.38 -28.67
N GLY A 111 -7.78 14.44 -28.58
CA GLY A 111 -8.06 15.18 -27.36
C GLY A 111 -8.75 14.32 -26.30
N VAL A 112 -9.79 13.56 -26.67
CA VAL A 112 -10.48 12.63 -25.76
C VAL A 112 -9.51 11.61 -25.19
N ILE A 113 -8.73 10.94 -26.05
CA ILE A 113 -7.78 9.92 -25.61
C ILE A 113 -6.68 10.54 -24.73
N THR A 114 -6.12 11.67 -25.13
CA THR A 114 -5.06 12.34 -24.37
C THR A 114 -5.56 12.73 -22.98
N VAL A 115 -6.67 13.47 -22.91
CA VAL A 115 -7.26 13.89 -21.63
C VAL A 115 -7.65 12.68 -20.79
N GLY A 116 -8.23 11.64 -21.38
CA GLY A 116 -8.59 10.41 -20.68
C GLY A 116 -7.38 9.66 -20.11
N MET A 117 -6.26 9.58 -20.84
CA MET A 117 -5.02 9.00 -20.34
C MET A 117 -4.45 9.80 -19.16
N PHE A 118 -4.48 11.13 -19.22
CA PHE A 118 -4.09 11.99 -18.09
C PHE A 118 -5.02 11.84 -16.88
N MET A 119 -6.32 11.62 -17.11
CA MET A 119 -7.28 11.36 -16.03
C MET A 119 -7.03 10.00 -15.35
N ILE A 120 -6.84 8.93 -16.14
CA ILE A 120 -6.53 7.60 -15.61
C ILE A 120 -5.18 7.63 -14.89
N GLY A 121 -4.13 8.16 -15.51
CA GLY A 121 -2.81 8.26 -14.88
C GLY A 121 -2.81 9.18 -13.66
N GLY A 122 -3.48 10.33 -13.73
CA GLY A 122 -3.58 11.26 -12.61
C GLY A 122 -4.43 10.71 -11.46
N GLY A 123 -5.40 9.84 -11.76
CA GLY A 123 -6.20 9.12 -10.77
C GLY A 123 -5.35 8.23 -9.86
N PHE A 124 -4.37 7.54 -10.43
CA PHE A 124 -3.45 6.67 -9.68
C PHE A 124 -2.41 7.42 -8.82
N LEU A 125 -2.39 8.76 -8.83
CA LEU A 125 -1.55 9.52 -7.90
C LEU A 125 -2.22 9.60 -6.53
N GLN A 126 -1.44 9.44 -5.47
CA GLN A 126 -1.89 9.69 -4.10
C GLN A 126 -2.46 11.12 -3.96
N THR A 127 -3.75 11.20 -3.65
CA THR A 127 -4.46 12.45 -3.34
C THR A 127 -5.76 12.06 -2.63
N SER A 128 -6.63 13.04 -2.34
CA SER A 128 -7.96 12.77 -1.81
C SER A 128 -8.78 11.85 -2.72
N THR A 129 -9.72 11.11 -2.13
CA THR A 129 -10.69 10.27 -2.87
C THR A 129 -11.44 11.06 -3.95
N GLU A 130 -11.77 12.32 -3.67
CA GLU A 130 -12.46 13.24 -4.56
C GLU A 130 -11.47 14.08 -5.39
N VAL A 131 -11.77 14.24 -6.70
CA VAL A 131 -11.09 15.20 -7.59
C VAL A 131 -12.09 16.26 -8.04
N MET A 132 -11.93 17.49 -7.56
CA MET A 132 -12.74 18.65 -7.95
C MET A 132 -14.27 18.43 -7.88
N GLY A 133 -14.79 17.70 -6.88
CA GLY A 133 -16.22 17.36 -6.81
C GLY A 133 -16.60 16.02 -7.43
N PHE A 134 -15.66 15.32 -8.08
CA PHE A 134 -15.92 14.06 -8.77
C PHE A 134 -15.37 12.87 -7.98
N LEU A 135 -16.21 11.83 -7.83
CA LEU A 135 -15.93 10.62 -7.05
C LEU A 135 -16.14 9.34 -7.88
N GLY A 136 -16.83 9.40 -9.03
CA GLY A 136 -17.08 8.26 -9.89
C GLY A 136 -17.75 7.10 -9.16
N VAL A 137 -16.99 6.03 -8.95
CA VAL A 137 -17.38 4.84 -8.19
C VAL A 137 -16.66 4.85 -6.84
N ALA A 138 -17.41 4.87 -5.74
CA ALA A 138 -16.83 4.83 -4.40
C ALA A 138 -17.75 4.04 -3.46
N ARG A 139 -17.27 3.67 -2.27
CA ARG A 139 -18.13 3.05 -1.27
C ARG A 139 -19.23 4.02 -0.84
N ASP A 140 -20.43 3.48 -0.62
CA ASP A 140 -21.57 4.27 -0.16
C ASP A 140 -22.35 3.59 0.96
N LYS A 141 -22.91 4.39 1.88
CA LYS A 141 -23.72 3.87 2.98
C LYS A 141 -25.04 3.27 2.50
N SER A 142 -25.63 3.80 1.42
CA SER A 142 -26.89 3.23 0.89
C SER A 142 -26.70 1.84 0.29
N ALA A 143 -25.47 1.51 -0.09
CA ALA A 143 -25.07 0.20 -0.62
C ALA A 143 -24.36 -0.66 0.42
N ALA A 144 -24.59 -0.41 1.72
CA ALA A 144 -23.93 -1.11 2.83
C ALA A 144 -22.40 -1.11 2.67
N GLY A 145 -21.79 0.05 2.46
CA GLY A 145 -20.34 0.20 2.36
C GLY A 145 -19.71 -0.39 1.10
N GLN A 146 -20.49 -0.92 0.15
CA GLN A 146 -19.97 -1.48 -1.10
C GLN A 146 -19.75 -0.40 -2.17
N PRO A 147 -18.79 -0.61 -3.10
CA PRO A 147 -18.55 0.32 -4.21
C PRO A 147 -19.76 0.45 -5.14
N VAL A 148 -20.24 1.67 -5.33
CA VAL A 148 -21.31 2.01 -6.27
C VAL A 148 -21.00 3.29 -7.02
N ARG A 149 -21.61 3.46 -8.20
CA ARG A 149 -21.45 4.68 -9.00
C ARG A 149 -22.27 5.81 -8.38
N LEU A 150 -21.58 6.82 -7.87
CA LEU A 150 -22.18 7.97 -7.18
C LEU A 150 -22.44 9.14 -8.13
N ASN A 151 -21.50 9.41 -9.03
CA ASN A 151 -21.64 10.44 -10.05
C ASN A 151 -20.95 10.03 -11.35
N THR A 152 -21.25 10.75 -12.43
CA THR A 152 -20.70 10.49 -13.76
C THR A 152 -20.32 11.80 -14.40
N LEU A 153 -19.16 11.82 -15.08
CA LEU A 153 -18.74 12.98 -15.85
C LEU A 153 -19.53 13.07 -17.14
N TYR A 154 -19.76 14.29 -17.59
CA TYR A 154 -20.41 14.53 -18.88
C TYR A 154 -19.57 15.54 -19.67
N PRO A 155 -18.81 15.08 -20.69
CA PRO A 155 -18.68 13.69 -21.19
C PRO A 155 -17.76 12.81 -20.31
N PRO A 156 -17.98 11.47 -20.26
CA PRO A 156 -17.16 10.55 -19.48
C PRO A 156 -15.87 10.16 -20.24
N ILE A 157 -14.97 11.14 -20.41
CA ILE A 157 -13.77 11.02 -21.26
C ILE A 157 -12.83 9.86 -20.86
N HIS A 158 -12.61 9.68 -19.55
CA HIS A 158 -11.84 8.56 -19.00
C HIS A 158 -12.45 7.18 -19.33
N GLU A 159 -13.76 7.01 -19.17
CA GLU A 159 -14.47 5.76 -19.51
C GLU A 159 -14.40 5.49 -21.02
N TRP A 160 -14.63 6.50 -21.87
CA TRP A 160 -14.48 6.35 -23.32
C TRP A 160 -13.06 5.92 -23.72
N THR A 161 -12.05 6.48 -23.06
CA THR A 161 -10.65 6.11 -23.30
C THR A 161 -10.37 4.66 -22.88
N GLN A 162 -10.85 4.25 -21.71
CA GLN A 162 -10.77 2.85 -21.28
C GLN A 162 -11.45 1.90 -22.26
N GLU A 163 -12.70 2.20 -22.66
CA GLU A 163 -13.49 1.35 -23.55
C GLU A 163 -12.82 1.21 -24.91
N PHE A 164 -12.29 2.32 -25.44
CA PHE A 164 -11.53 2.33 -26.68
C PHE A 164 -10.31 1.40 -26.62
N TYR A 165 -9.48 1.49 -25.57
CA TYR A 165 -8.31 0.62 -25.44
C TYR A 165 -8.66 -0.83 -25.09
N SER A 166 -9.75 -1.05 -24.34
CA SER A 166 -10.28 -2.39 -24.09
C SER A 166 -10.68 -3.05 -25.42
N PHE A 167 -11.44 -2.33 -26.25
CA PHE A 167 -11.82 -2.78 -27.59
C PHE A 167 -10.60 -3.05 -28.48
N LEU A 168 -9.62 -2.15 -28.51
CA LEU A 168 -8.39 -2.37 -29.28
C LEU A 168 -7.62 -3.61 -28.80
N SER A 169 -7.53 -3.82 -27.48
CA SER A 169 -6.82 -4.96 -26.89
C SER A 169 -7.50 -6.32 -27.10
N ASP A 170 -8.81 -6.35 -27.41
CA ASP A 170 -9.51 -7.55 -27.83
C ASP A 170 -9.44 -7.79 -29.36
N GLY A 171 -9.06 -6.75 -30.10
CA GLY A 171 -9.08 -6.66 -31.56
C GLY A 171 -7.69 -6.50 -32.17
N ALA A 172 -7.46 -5.33 -32.77
CA ALA A 172 -6.28 -5.05 -33.58
C ALA A 172 -4.96 -5.05 -32.79
N PHE A 173 -5.01 -4.77 -31.48
CA PHE A 173 -3.87 -4.77 -30.57
C PHE A 173 -3.95 -5.94 -29.58
N ALA A 174 -4.57 -7.05 -29.97
CA ALA A 174 -4.57 -8.25 -29.16
C ALA A 174 -3.13 -8.73 -28.89
N PRO A 175 -2.78 -9.06 -27.63
CA PRO A 175 -1.43 -9.48 -27.30
C PRO A 175 -1.05 -10.77 -28.03
N THR A 176 0.12 -10.79 -28.67
CA THR A 176 0.59 -11.96 -29.43
C THR A 176 1.00 -13.13 -28.53
N PHE A 177 1.52 -12.82 -27.33
CA PHE A 177 2.11 -13.80 -26.41
C PHE A 177 1.22 -14.15 -25.22
N SER A 178 0.06 -13.50 -25.08
CA SER A 178 -0.90 -13.70 -24.00
C SER A 178 -2.31 -13.63 -24.56
N ARG A 179 -3.26 -14.36 -23.96
CA ARG A 179 -4.69 -14.26 -24.31
C ARG A 179 -5.43 -13.20 -23.50
N ALA A 180 -4.75 -12.54 -22.57
CA ALA A 180 -5.37 -11.61 -21.65
C ALA A 180 -5.31 -10.17 -22.20
N SER A 181 -6.47 -9.64 -22.54
CA SER A 181 -6.70 -8.27 -22.99
C SER A 181 -6.77 -7.29 -21.82
N LEU A 182 -6.70 -5.98 -22.09
CA LEU A 182 -6.79 -4.96 -21.04
C LEU A 182 -8.09 -5.09 -20.24
N GLY A 183 -9.21 -5.33 -20.91
CA GLY A 183 -10.52 -5.51 -20.27
C GLY A 183 -10.64 -6.79 -19.43
N SER A 184 -9.78 -7.78 -19.66
CA SER A 184 -9.66 -8.98 -18.80
C SER A 184 -8.72 -8.77 -17.62
N MET A 185 -7.66 -8.00 -17.82
CA MET A 185 -6.59 -7.79 -16.85
C MET A 185 -6.91 -6.69 -15.83
N TYR A 186 -7.48 -5.59 -16.30
CA TYR A 186 -7.87 -4.41 -15.54
C TYR A 186 -9.29 -3.99 -15.95
N PRO A 187 -10.32 -4.77 -15.56
CA PRO A 187 -11.71 -4.36 -15.76
C PRO A 187 -11.94 -3.02 -15.06
N SER A 188 -12.70 -2.13 -15.71
CA SER A 188 -13.04 -0.81 -15.18
C SER A 188 -11.85 0.00 -14.62
N ILE A 189 -10.67 -0.03 -15.28
CA ILE A 189 -9.46 0.73 -14.89
C ILE A 189 -9.71 2.23 -14.68
N ALA A 190 -10.67 2.83 -15.38
CA ALA A 190 -11.04 4.23 -15.23
C ALA A 190 -11.72 4.49 -13.88
N ASP A 191 -12.63 3.61 -13.46
CA ASP A 191 -13.29 3.69 -12.15
C ASP A 191 -12.29 3.39 -11.03
N GLU A 192 -11.37 2.44 -11.27
CA GLU A 192 -10.28 2.14 -10.35
C GLU A 192 -9.37 3.36 -10.12
N ALA A 193 -8.87 3.92 -11.21
CA ALA A 193 -7.95 5.03 -11.18
C ALA A 193 -8.55 6.27 -10.51
N VAL A 194 -9.78 6.64 -10.87
CA VAL A 194 -10.33 7.94 -10.46
C VAL A 194 -10.82 7.95 -9.02
N SER A 195 -11.03 6.81 -8.37
CA SER A 195 -11.57 6.83 -7.00
C SER A 195 -11.24 5.59 -6.18
N LEU A 196 -11.51 4.38 -6.69
CA LEU A 196 -11.43 3.16 -5.87
C LEU A 196 -10.02 2.88 -5.35
N HIS A 197 -8.99 3.16 -6.15
CA HIS A 197 -7.59 3.01 -5.74
C HIS A 197 -7.24 3.87 -4.52
N ARG A 198 -7.88 5.04 -4.42
CA ARG A 198 -7.67 6.04 -3.36
C ARG A 198 -8.68 5.96 -2.23
N ASP A 199 -9.66 5.06 -2.30
CA ASP A 199 -10.65 4.84 -1.24
C ASP A 199 -10.01 4.09 -0.05
N SER A 200 -9.10 4.80 0.62
CA SER A 200 -8.32 4.36 1.77
C SER A 200 -8.67 5.19 3.02
N TYR A 201 -8.13 4.79 4.16
CA TYR A 201 -8.37 5.44 5.45
C TYR A 201 -8.21 6.98 5.40
N LYS A 202 -9.11 7.72 6.07
CA LYS A 202 -9.15 9.20 6.09
C LYS A 202 -9.15 9.84 4.69
N ASP A 203 -10.08 9.43 3.83
CA ASP A 203 -10.31 10.03 2.51
C ASP A 203 -9.08 10.04 1.59
N GLY A 204 -8.34 8.93 1.52
CA GLY A 204 -7.11 8.83 0.72
C GLY A 204 -5.82 9.04 1.51
N GLY A 205 -5.91 9.08 2.84
CA GLY A 205 -4.76 9.19 3.74
C GLY A 205 -3.96 7.90 3.91
N GLY A 206 -4.53 6.73 3.62
CA GLY A 206 -3.81 5.45 3.66
C GLY A 206 -3.00 5.16 2.38
N LYS A 207 -2.01 4.28 2.49
CA LYS A 207 -1.14 3.85 1.38
C LYS A 207 -1.99 3.19 0.29
N SER A 208 -1.87 3.67 -0.94
CA SER A 208 -2.69 3.20 -2.06
C SER A 208 -2.01 2.08 -2.84
N SER A 209 -0.69 1.95 -2.72
CA SER A 209 0.12 1.04 -3.54
C SER A 209 1.03 0.19 -2.66
N VAL A 210 1.26 -1.08 -3.03
CA VAL A 210 2.07 -2.01 -2.23
C VAL A 210 3.10 -2.72 -3.09
N SER A 211 4.29 -2.93 -2.54
CA SER A 211 5.36 -3.72 -3.18
C SER A 211 4.91 -5.18 -3.42
N PRO A 212 5.29 -5.79 -4.55
CA PRO A 212 4.95 -7.19 -4.85
C PRO A 212 5.35 -8.20 -3.76
N ASP A 213 6.41 -7.92 -2.98
CA ASP A 213 6.83 -8.81 -1.90
C ASP A 213 5.99 -8.66 -0.61
N GLY A 214 5.20 -7.57 -0.51
CA GLY A 214 4.43 -7.23 0.69
C GLY A 214 3.10 -7.97 0.83
N ILE A 215 2.62 -8.67 -0.21
CA ILE A 215 1.37 -9.42 -0.17
C ILE A 215 1.57 -10.81 -0.78
N LYS A 216 1.16 -11.86 -0.05
CA LYS A 216 1.22 -13.25 -0.52
C LYS A 216 -0.15 -13.90 -0.46
N VAL A 217 -0.55 -14.55 -1.54
CA VAL A 217 -1.76 -15.38 -1.59
C VAL A 217 -1.40 -16.76 -1.03
N GLN A 218 -1.91 -17.12 0.14
CA GLN A 218 -1.67 -18.43 0.73
C GLN A 218 -2.55 -19.51 0.10
N SER A 219 -3.87 -19.26 0.08
CA SER A 219 -4.85 -20.24 -0.35
C SER A 219 -6.14 -19.58 -0.83
N MET A 220 -6.90 -20.33 -1.62
CA MET A 220 -8.23 -19.95 -2.09
C MET A 220 -9.20 -21.06 -1.74
N PHE A 221 -10.36 -20.69 -1.22
CA PHE A 221 -11.45 -21.59 -0.87
C PHE A 221 -12.70 -21.26 -1.67
N GLN A 222 -13.47 -22.28 -1.98
CA GLN A 222 -14.77 -22.16 -2.64
C GLN A 222 -15.81 -22.91 -1.82
N CYS A 223 -16.93 -22.26 -1.53
CA CYS A 223 -18.07 -22.90 -0.87
C CYS A 223 -19.36 -22.52 -1.59
N ASP A 224 -20.00 -23.46 -2.26
CA ASP A 224 -21.20 -23.21 -3.08
C ASP A 224 -22.48 -22.98 -2.27
N THR A 225 -22.52 -23.54 -1.06
CA THR A 225 -23.71 -23.54 -0.19
C THR A 225 -23.59 -22.57 0.98
N CYS A 226 -22.42 -22.00 1.22
CA CYS A 226 -22.18 -21.12 2.35
C CYS A 226 -23.01 -19.83 2.24
N GLN A 227 -23.58 -19.44 3.37
CA GLN A 227 -24.17 -18.12 3.58
C GLN A 227 -23.33 -17.41 4.63
N VAL A 228 -22.82 -16.25 4.28
CA VAL A 228 -22.05 -15.41 5.19
C VAL A 228 -23.06 -14.53 5.94
N PRO A 229 -23.03 -14.49 7.29
CA PRO A 229 -23.87 -13.59 8.06
C PRO A 229 -23.76 -12.15 7.56
N GLY A 230 -24.90 -11.50 7.32
CA GLY A 230 -24.95 -10.12 6.81
C GLY A 230 -24.82 -9.99 5.28
N VAL A 231 -24.60 -11.08 4.55
CA VAL A 231 -24.42 -11.07 3.09
C VAL A 231 -25.57 -11.80 2.41
N SER A 232 -26.20 -11.15 1.43
CA SER A 232 -27.24 -11.75 0.60
C SER A 232 -26.65 -12.69 -0.46
N GLY A 233 -27.30 -13.83 -0.68
CA GLY A 233 -26.91 -14.83 -1.67
C GLY A 233 -26.41 -16.14 -1.07
N ARG A 234 -26.13 -17.11 -1.94
CA ARG A 234 -25.44 -18.37 -1.59
C ARG A 234 -24.19 -18.45 -2.44
N GLY A 235 -23.14 -18.99 -1.83
CA GLY A 235 -21.93 -19.27 -2.54
C GLY A 235 -20.89 -18.16 -2.42
N VAL A 236 -19.70 -18.53 -1.96
CA VAL A 236 -18.58 -17.59 -1.76
C VAL A 236 -17.25 -18.15 -2.25
N TYR A 237 -16.42 -17.24 -2.75
CA TYR A 237 -14.98 -17.43 -2.83
C TYR A 237 -14.34 -16.77 -1.63
N SER A 238 -13.32 -17.39 -1.06
CA SER A 238 -12.53 -16.80 0.02
C SER A 238 -11.06 -16.90 -0.30
N VAL A 239 -10.33 -15.79 -0.17
CA VAL A 239 -8.91 -15.72 -0.50
C VAL A 239 -8.16 -15.34 0.76
N LEU A 240 -7.23 -16.19 1.18
CA LEU A 240 -6.38 -15.97 2.33
C LEU A 240 -5.09 -15.26 1.91
N LEU A 241 -4.87 -14.09 2.50
CA LEU A 241 -3.77 -13.19 2.17
C LEU A 241 -2.92 -12.96 3.41
N ASP A 242 -1.60 -13.06 3.22
CA ASP A 242 -0.63 -12.55 4.18
C ASP A 242 -0.12 -11.20 3.70
N PHE A 243 -0.11 -10.26 4.63
CA PHE A 243 0.45 -8.93 4.46
C PHE A 243 1.70 -8.83 5.32
N ASP A 244 2.79 -8.39 4.71
CA ASP A 244 4.01 -7.98 5.40
C ASP A 244 3.92 -6.48 5.75
N LYS A 245 4.79 -6.02 6.65
CA LYS A 245 4.86 -4.64 7.14
C LYS A 245 4.95 -3.61 6.01
N VAL A 246 5.59 -3.95 4.89
CA VAL A 246 5.73 -3.06 3.71
C VAL A 246 4.37 -2.72 3.08
N ALA A 247 3.34 -3.55 3.31
CA ALA A 247 1.96 -3.30 2.89
C ALA A 247 1.16 -2.38 3.84
N PHE A 248 1.71 -2.08 5.02
CA PHE A 248 1.03 -1.30 6.04
C PHE A 248 1.08 0.17 5.68
N ASP A 249 0.11 0.94 6.18
CA ASP A 249 0.03 2.37 5.95
C ASP A 249 1.13 3.05 6.76
N PHE A 250 2.18 3.49 6.04
CA PHE A 250 3.38 4.10 6.59
C PHE A 250 4.06 3.28 7.71
N GLY A 251 3.89 1.95 7.70
CA GLY A 251 4.48 1.04 8.68
C GLY A 251 3.75 0.94 10.02
N GLU A 252 2.60 1.59 10.18
CA GLU A 252 1.91 1.62 11.47
C GLU A 252 0.90 0.48 11.59
N GLN A 253 -0.05 0.46 10.68
CA GLN A 253 -1.15 -0.49 10.66
C GLN A 253 -1.55 -0.73 9.21
N LEU A 254 -1.92 -1.95 8.88
CA LEU A 254 -2.61 -2.23 7.64
C LEU A 254 -4.03 -1.68 7.77
N THR A 255 -4.46 -0.85 6.83
CA THR A 255 -5.88 -0.61 6.58
C THR A 255 -6.20 -0.99 5.14
N LEU A 256 -7.29 -1.74 4.97
CA LEU A 256 -7.77 -2.17 3.68
C LEU A 256 -9.29 -1.99 3.61
N SER A 257 -9.75 -1.18 2.65
CA SER A 257 -11.17 -1.06 2.33
C SER A 257 -11.60 -2.15 1.36
N CYS A 258 -12.92 -2.38 1.23
CA CYS A 258 -13.41 -3.27 0.19
C CYS A 258 -13.20 -2.74 -1.24
N ALA A 259 -13.09 -1.42 -1.44
CA ALA A 259 -12.81 -0.85 -2.76
C ALA A 259 -11.38 -1.14 -3.25
N GLN A 260 -10.44 -1.29 -2.31
CA GLN A 260 -9.03 -1.55 -2.61
C GLN A 260 -8.71 -3.03 -2.87
N ALA A 261 -9.69 -3.93 -2.76
CA ALA A 261 -9.52 -5.33 -3.08
C ALA A 261 -10.62 -5.81 -4.02
N ARG A 262 -10.26 -6.56 -5.06
CA ARG A 262 -11.23 -7.12 -5.99
C ARG A 262 -10.79 -8.46 -6.55
N LEU A 263 -11.74 -9.36 -6.69
CA LEU A 263 -11.59 -10.65 -7.35
C LEU A 263 -12.03 -10.50 -8.79
N ILE A 264 -11.14 -10.83 -9.72
CA ILE A 264 -11.36 -10.67 -11.16
C ILE A 264 -11.61 -12.05 -11.77
N GLY A 265 -12.76 -12.22 -12.39
CA GLY A 265 -13.12 -13.45 -13.10
C GLY A 265 -12.44 -13.57 -14.46
N ALA A 266 -12.41 -14.79 -15.00
CA ALA A 266 -11.87 -15.04 -16.32
C ALA A 266 -12.55 -14.17 -17.39
N GLY A 267 -11.73 -13.40 -18.12
CA GLY A 267 -12.20 -12.50 -19.16
C GLY A 267 -12.80 -13.23 -20.37
N ARG A 268 -13.72 -12.56 -21.07
CA ARG A 268 -14.25 -13.02 -22.36
C ARG A 268 -13.95 -11.98 -23.42
N ARG A 269 -13.66 -12.41 -24.65
CA ARG A 269 -13.37 -11.48 -25.74
C ARG A 269 -14.55 -10.51 -25.94
N TRP A 270 -14.26 -9.22 -26.06
CA TRP A 270 -15.23 -8.12 -26.25
C TRP A 270 -16.16 -7.87 -25.06
N LYS A 271 -15.90 -8.49 -23.90
CA LYS A 271 -16.63 -8.25 -22.65
C LYS A 271 -15.65 -8.07 -21.50
N GLN A 272 -15.80 -7.01 -20.73
CA GLN A 272 -14.99 -6.81 -19.53
C GLN A 272 -15.14 -8.00 -18.57
N ALA A 273 -14.05 -8.35 -17.89
CA ALA A 273 -14.07 -9.37 -16.87
C ALA A 273 -15.03 -8.97 -15.72
N PRO A 274 -15.90 -9.89 -15.26
CA PRO A 274 -16.74 -9.61 -14.10
C PRO A 274 -15.84 -9.47 -12.86
N THR A 275 -16.20 -8.53 -12.00
CA THR A 275 -15.38 -8.12 -10.85
C THR A 275 -16.23 -8.18 -9.59
N ALA A 276 -15.72 -8.85 -8.55
CA ALA A 276 -16.37 -8.94 -7.25
C ALA A 276 -15.55 -8.21 -6.19
N TYR A 277 -16.21 -7.39 -5.37
CA TYR A 277 -15.62 -6.76 -4.19
C TYR A 277 -15.88 -7.62 -2.95
N PRO A 278 -14.99 -7.59 -1.94
CA PRO A 278 -15.20 -8.36 -0.73
C PRO A 278 -16.34 -7.75 0.08
N VAL A 279 -17.18 -8.64 0.58
CA VAL A 279 -18.35 -8.30 1.40
C VAL A 279 -18.10 -8.51 2.89
N ALA A 280 -17.13 -9.36 3.21
CA ALA A 280 -16.73 -9.68 4.56
C ALA A 280 -15.24 -10.06 4.59
N TRP A 281 -14.67 -10.08 5.79
CA TRP A 281 -13.34 -10.61 5.99
C TRP A 281 -13.24 -11.35 7.32
N TYR A 282 -12.23 -12.21 7.43
CA TYR A 282 -11.81 -12.79 8.69
C TYR A 282 -10.41 -12.28 9.02
N GLN A 283 -10.22 -11.89 10.27
CA GLN A 283 -8.92 -11.49 10.81
C GLN A 283 -8.76 -12.01 12.24
N VAL A 284 -7.51 -12.09 12.69
CA VAL A 284 -7.19 -12.54 14.05
C VAL A 284 -7.67 -11.47 15.05
N ALA A 285 -8.56 -11.86 15.96
CA ALA A 285 -9.03 -11.02 17.04
C ALA A 285 -9.12 -11.86 18.33
N GLY A 286 -8.25 -11.54 19.30
CA GLY A 286 -8.05 -12.38 20.49
C GLY A 286 -7.36 -13.71 20.15
N ASP A 287 -7.94 -14.81 20.63
CA ASP A 287 -7.41 -16.18 20.50
C ASP A 287 -7.82 -16.90 19.20
N GLY A 288 -8.48 -16.21 18.26
CA GLY A 288 -8.91 -16.85 17.01
C GLY A 288 -9.33 -15.88 15.90
N MET A 289 -9.69 -16.44 14.75
CA MET A 289 -10.23 -15.68 13.62
C MET A 289 -11.68 -15.29 13.88
N GLN A 290 -11.96 -13.99 13.86
CA GLN A 290 -13.32 -13.44 13.91
C GLN A 290 -13.74 -12.91 12.54
N GLN A 291 -15.03 -13.02 12.26
CA GLN A 291 -15.62 -12.50 11.03
C GLN A 291 -16.09 -11.06 11.25
N PHE A 292 -15.83 -10.22 10.25
CA PHE A 292 -16.31 -8.85 10.15
C PHE A 292 -16.94 -8.63 8.77
N ALA A 293 -17.75 -7.58 8.63
CA ALA A 293 -18.46 -7.26 7.40
C ALA A 293 -18.09 -5.87 6.89
N PHE A 294 -17.98 -5.72 5.58
CA PHE A 294 -17.84 -4.42 4.93
C PHE A 294 -19.22 -3.82 4.67
N ASP A 295 -19.91 -3.43 5.75
CA ASP A 295 -21.28 -2.89 5.75
C ASP A 295 -21.37 -1.38 6.05
N ASP A 296 -20.27 -0.71 6.42
CA ASP A 296 -20.15 0.76 6.57
C ASP A 296 -18.82 1.27 5.98
N LEU A 297 -18.75 2.58 5.70
CA LEU A 297 -17.55 3.30 5.26
C LEU A 297 -16.43 3.29 6.31
N SER A 298 -16.78 3.21 7.59
CA SER A 298 -15.82 3.13 8.70
C SER A 298 -15.21 1.74 8.88
N HIS A 299 -15.71 0.72 8.18
CA HIS A 299 -15.22 -0.64 8.30
C HIS A 299 -14.06 -0.88 7.32
N TYR A 300 -12.88 -1.10 7.92
CA TYR A 300 -11.65 -1.45 7.24
C TYR A 300 -11.15 -2.76 7.85
N ALA A 301 -10.62 -3.64 7.01
CA ALA A 301 -9.83 -4.76 7.52
C ALA A 301 -8.49 -4.20 8.00
N THR A 302 -8.11 -4.51 9.25
CA THR A 302 -6.93 -3.92 9.87
C THR A 302 -6.03 -4.93 10.53
N SER A 303 -4.72 -4.67 10.52
CA SER A 303 -3.79 -5.43 11.35
C SER A 303 -3.89 -5.02 12.81
N VAL A 304 -3.43 -5.88 13.72
CA VAL A 304 -3.25 -5.47 15.11
C VAL A 304 -2.11 -4.44 15.17
N PRO A 305 -2.30 -3.26 15.78
CA PRO A 305 -1.28 -2.22 15.83
C PRO A 305 0.06 -2.73 16.37
N GLY A 306 1.16 -2.43 15.67
CA GLY A 306 2.53 -2.82 16.06
C GLY A 306 3.00 -4.20 15.61
N GLN A 307 2.11 -5.06 15.10
CA GLN A 307 2.52 -6.34 14.50
C GLN A 307 3.21 -6.14 13.15
N GLN A 308 4.00 -7.12 12.72
CA GLN A 308 4.79 -7.05 11.48
C GLN A 308 4.16 -7.81 10.32
N SER A 309 3.16 -8.63 10.60
CA SER A 309 2.38 -9.32 9.59
C SER A 309 0.91 -9.31 9.97
N ALA A 310 0.07 -9.46 8.95
CA ALA A 310 -1.36 -9.64 9.15
C ALA A 310 -1.88 -10.67 8.17
N THR A 311 -2.60 -11.66 8.69
CA THR A 311 -3.31 -12.63 7.86
C THR A 311 -4.79 -12.25 7.82
N ILE A 312 -5.30 -11.98 6.62
CA ILE A 312 -6.69 -11.59 6.40
C ILE A 312 -7.26 -12.50 5.31
N MET A 313 -8.43 -13.07 5.59
CA MET A 313 -9.19 -13.81 4.60
C MET A 313 -10.32 -12.94 4.07
N LEU A 314 -10.25 -12.57 2.80
CA LEU A 314 -11.29 -11.79 2.13
C LEU A 314 -12.37 -12.71 1.55
N VAL A 315 -13.63 -12.33 1.69
CA VAL A 315 -14.78 -13.13 1.26
C VAL A 315 -15.55 -12.40 0.17
N PHE A 316 -15.72 -13.06 -0.97
CA PHE A 316 -16.34 -12.53 -2.18
C PHE A 316 -17.60 -13.34 -2.52
N ARG A 317 -18.64 -12.68 -3.03
CA ARG A 317 -19.84 -13.36 -3.50
C ARG A 317 -19.58 -13.98 -4.87
N MET A 318 -19.96 -15.24 -5.06
CA MET A 318 -19.83 -15.88 -6.38
C MET A 318 -20.76 -15.29 -7.43
N ALA A 319 -21.93 -14.79 -7.00
CA ALA A 319 -22.90 -14.18 -7.90
C ALA A 319 -22.34 -12.97 -8.66
N ASP A 320 -21.43 -12.21 -8.03
CA ASP A 320 -20.81 -11.01 -8.61
C ASP A 320 -19.82 -11.35 -9.73
N LEU A 321 -19.36 -12.60 -9.81
CA LEU A 321 -18.51 -13.07 -10.91
C LEU A 321 -19.31 -13.58 -12.12
N GLU A 322 -20.65 -13.51 -12.12
CA GLU A 322 -21.50 -13.93 -13.24
C GLU A 322 -21.22 -15.37 -13.75
N GLY A 323 -20.79 -16.25 -12.85
CA GLY A 323 -20.41 -17.63 -13.17
C GLY A 323 -19.03 -17.80 -13.82
N ALA A 324 -18.22 -16.74 -13.93
CA ALA A 324 -16.82 -16.84 -14.30
C ALA A 324 -15.97 -17.41 -13.14
N ALA A 325 -15.00 -18.25 -13.47
CA ALA A 325 -14.00 -18.71 -12.50
C ALA A 325 -13.05 -17.54 -12.15
N PRO A 326 -12.62 -17.40 -10.91
CA PRO A 326 -11.66 -16.36 -10.52
C PRO A 326 -10.29 -16.64 -11.14
N GLU A 327 -9.67 -15.60 -11.71
CA GLU A 327 -8.36 -15.70 -12.38
C GLU A 327 -7.27 -14.95 -11.59
N TYR A 328 -7.59 -13.74 -11.13
CA TYR A 328 -6.67 -12.90 -10.36
C TYR A 328 -7.38 -12.26 -9.18
N ILE A 329 -6.61 -11.94 -8.14
CA ILE A 329 -7.03 -10.99 -7.11
C ILE A 329 -6.17 -9.75 -7.23
N GLN A 330 -6.79 -8.58 -7.10
CA GLN A 330 -6.08 -7.31 -7.04
C GLN A 330 -6.27 -6.69 -5.67
N VAL A 331 -5.18 -6.22 -5.06
CA VAL A 331 -5.16 -5.61 -3.74
C VAL A 331 -4.25 -4.37 -3.79
N LYS A 332 -4.76 -3.20 -3.43
CA LYS A 332 -4.02 -1.91 -3.46
C LYS A 332 -3.29 -1.70 -4.80
N GLY A 333 -4.03 -1.86 -5.91
CA GLY A 333 -3.52 -1.75 -7.28
C GLY A 333 -2.64 -2.91 -7.76
N LEU A 334 -2.08 -3.72 -6.87
CA LEU A 334 -1.23 -4.86 -7.21
C LEU A 334 -2.07 -6.08 -7.58
N ARG A 335 -1.81 -6.65 -8.76
CA ARG A 335 -2.45 -7.87 -9.22
C ARG A 335 -1.63 -9.10 -8.82
N LEU A 336 -2.29 -10.06 -8.18
CA LEU A 336 -1.72 -11.29 -7.66
C LEU A 336 -2.37 -12.49 -8.35
N SER A 337 -1.54 -13.48 -8.68
CA SER A 337 -2.03 -14.75 -9.23
C SER A 337 -2.67 -15.59 -8.14
N LEU A 338 -3.82 -16.17 -8.45
CA LEU A 338 -4.49 -17.10 -7.56
C LEU A 338 -3.90 -18.52 -7.70
N PRO A 339 -3.98 -19.36 -6.65
CA PRO A 339 -3.64 -20.76 -6.79
C PRO A 339 -4.57 -21.43 -7.84
N PRO A 340 -4.06 -22.40 -8.61
CA PRO A 340 -4.75 -22.93 -9.79
C PRO A 340 -6.07 -23.67 -9.49
N GLN A 341 -6.31 -24.07 -8.24
CA GLN A 341 -7.58 -24.65 -7.80
C GLN A 341 -7.97 -24.11 -6.43
N ALA A 342 -9.23 -23.69 -6.31
CA ALA A 342 -9.82 -23.41 -5.01
C ALA A 342 -10.08 -24.72 -4.27
N THR A 343 -9.76 -24.75 -2.97
CA THR A 343 -10.15 -25.86 -2.10
C THR A 343 -11.65 -25.78 -1.84
N SER A 344 -12.39 -26.79 -2.28
CA SER A 344 -13.83 -26.88 -2.01
C SER A 344 -14.06 -27.23 -0.54
N ILE A 345 -14.97 -26.49 0.09
CA ILE A 345 -15.38 -26.67 1.48
C ILE A 345 -16.90 -26.67 1.56
N GLY A 346 -17.44 -27.51 2.45
CA GLY A 346 -18.87 -27.79 2.53
C GLY A 346 -19.65 -26.87 3.45
N SER A 347 -18.98 -26.11 4.32
CA SER A 347 -19.64 -25.24 5.30
C SER A 347 -18.80 -24.03 5.72
N ILE A 348 -19.48 -23.03 6.31
CA ILE A 348 -18.84 -21.84 6.88
C ILE A 348 -17.96 -22.18 8.10
N VAL A 349 -18.27 -23.28 8.79
CA VAL A 349 -17.49 -23.77 9.93
C VAL A 349 -16.14 -24.29 9.45
N GLU A 350 -16.13 -25.04 8.35
CA GLU A 350 -14.89 -25.49 7.70
C GLU A 350 -14.09 -24.31 7.15
N LEU A 351 -14.75 -23.30 6.57
CA LEU A 351 -14.08 -22.07 6.14
C LEU A 351 -13.36 -21.39 7.31
N ARG A 352 -14.04 -21.25 8.45
CA ARG A 352 -13.45 -20.64 9.66
C ARG A 352 -12.30 -21.49 10.21
N ALA A 353 -12.46 -22.81 10.23
CA ALA A 353 -11.41 -23.72 10.69
C ALA A 353 -10.16 -23.64 9.79
N ALA A 354 -10.36 -23.57 8.46
CA ALA A 354 -9.28 -23.39 7.50
C ALA A 354 -8.57 -22.04 7.69
N ALA A 355 -9.33 -20.96 7.90
CA ALA A 355 -8.78 -19.64 8.19
C ALA A 355 -7.95 -19.63 9.48
N SER A 356 -8.46 -20.23 10.55
CA SER A 356 -7.74 -20.31 11.83
C SER A 356 -6.50 -21.18 11.77
N GLY A 357 -6.52 -22.30 11.04
CA GLY A 357 -5.38 -23.20 10.89
C GLY A 357 -4.22 -22.62 10.08
N ALA A 358 -4.50 -21.66 9.20
CA ALA A 358 -3.53 -21.01 8.33
C ALA A 358 -3.05 -19.64 8.85
N ALA A 359 -3.86 -18.94 9.66
CA ALA A 359 -3.51 -17.63 10.24
C ALA A 359 -2.58 -17.69 11.46
N VAL A 360 -2.39 -18.86 12.07
CA VAL A 360 -1.36 -19.05 13.10
C VAL A 360 -0.05 -19.37 12.37
N GLY A 361 0.68 -18.32 11.98
CA GLY A 361 2.10 -18.47 11.62
C GLY A 361 2.81 -19.27 12.72
N LYS A 362 3.83 -20.06 12.36
CA LYS A 362 4.58 -20.86 13.35
C LYS A 362 4.98 -19.95 14.51
N PRO A 363 4.46 -20.18 15.73
CA PRO A 363 4.83 -19.34 16.86
C PRO A 363 6.33 -19.44 17.05
N VAL A 364 6.99 -18.29 17.29
CA VAL A 364 8.42 -18.29 17.57
C VAL A 364 8.63 -18.99 18.90
N GLU A 365 9.21 -20.19 18.88
CA GLU A 365 9.51 -20.95 20.08
C GLU A 365 10.69 -20.32 20.82
N LEU A 366 10.45 -19.90 22.06
CA LEU A 366 11.49 -19.32 22.92
C LEU A 366 12.28 -20.43 23.61
N ALA A 367 13.61 -20.39 23.46
CA ALA A 367 14.49 -21.33 24.14
C ALA A 367 14.51 -21.06 25.65
N ALA A 368 14.04 -22.02 26.44
CA ALA A 368 13.97 -21.91 27.91
C ALA A 368 15.34 -21.71 28.60
N SER A 369 16.44 -21.95 27.89
CA SER A 369 17.82 -21.79 28.39
C SER A 369 18.39 -20.38 28.24
N ALA A 370 17.64 -19.43 27.65
CA ALA A 370 18.10 -18.06 27.46
C ALA A 370 18.11 -17.23 28.77
N PRO A 371 18.99 -16.22 28.90
CA PRO A 371 19.10 -15.43 30.13
C PRO A 371 17.85 -14.57 30.37
N LEU A 372 17.45 -14.41 31.62
CA LEU A 372 16.35 -13.51 31.99
C LEU A 372 16.81 -12.05 31.92
N VAL A 373 16.07 -11.24 31.17
CA VAL A 373 16.25 -9.81 31.02
C VAL A 373 15.37 -9.12 32.07
N ALA A 374 16.01 -8.52 33.07
CA ALA A 374 15.32 -7.77 34.11
C ALA A 374 14.66 -6.49 33.55
N GLY A 375 13.64 -5.98 34.25
CA GLY A 375 12.87 -4.79 33.86
C GLY A 375 13.68 -3.50 33.72
N ASP A 376 14.90 -3.44 34.26
CA ASP A 376 15.81 -2.29 34.06
C ASP A 376 16.33 -2.20 32.61
N PHE A 377 16.39 -3.33 31.89
CA PHE A 377 16.88 -3.42 30.51
C PHE A 377 15.76 -3.47 29.47
N ILE A 378 14.52 -3.69 29.88
CA ILE A 378 13.33 -3.62 29.02
C ILE A 378 12.22 -2.84 29.71
N ARG A 379 11.87 -1.69 29.15
CA ARG A 379 10.92 -0.76 29.78
C ARG A 379 9.97 -0.11 28.79
N VAL A 380 8.74 0.11 29.22
CA VAL A 380 7.76 0.95 28.51
C VAL A 380 8.13 2.40 28.77
N ASP A 381 8.75 3.06 27.80
CA ASP A 381 9.32 4.39 27.96
C ASP A 381 9.43 5.09 26.60
N SER A 382 8.59 6.09 26.35
CA SER A 382 8.62 6.91 25.14
C SER A 382 9.52 8.14 25.24
N THR A 383 10.17 8.39 26.39
CA THR A 383 10.98 9.61 26.59
C THR A 383 12.22 9.62 25.70
N ILE A 384 12.86 10.77 25.52
CA ILE A 384 14.16 10.87 24.85
C ILE A 384 15.23 11.32 25.86
N PRO A 385 16.50 10.88 25.73
CA PRO A 385 17.54 11.15 26.73
C PRO A 385 18.00 12.62 26.77
N MET A 386 17.36 13.51 26.02
CA MET A 386 17.67 14.93 25.93
C MET A 386 16.42 15.75 25.66
N THR A 387 16.50 17.06 25.89
CA THR A 387 15.43 17.99 25.47
C THR A 387 15.69 18.45 24.05
N LEU A 388 14.72 18.29 23.15
CA LEU A 388 14.82 18.75 21.76
C LEU A 388 13.77 19.82 21.47
N SER A 389 14.12 20.75 20.59
CA SER A 389 13.19 21.73 20.00
C SER A 389 12.81 21.29 18.58
N ALA A 390 11.55 21.45 18.20
CA ALA A 390 11.06 21.23 16.85
C ALA A 390 11.86 22.01 15.78
N ASN A 391 12.41 23.17 16.15
CA ASN A 391 13.24 24.00 15.25
C ASN A 391 14.64 23.41 14.97
N GLN A 392 15.07 22.41 15.74
CA GLN A 392 16.38 21.76 15.57
C GLN A 392 16.28 20.48 14.73
N LEU A 393 15.07 20.08 14.33
CA LEU A 393 14.83 18.88 13.55
C LEU A 393 15.01 19.21 12.07
N SER A 394 15.99 18.58 11.44
CA SER A 394 16.27 18.72 10.00
C SER A 394 16.29 17.38 9.28
N GLY A 395 16.65 16.29 9.98
CA GLY A 395 16.70 14.93 9.45
C GLY A 395 15.67 13.98 10.03
N ILE A 396 14.82 14.47 10.94
CA ILE A 396 13.76 13.68 11.60
C ILE A 396 12.46 14.48 11.65
N SER A 397 11.35 13.83 11.36
CA SER A 397 9.99 14.37 11.44
C SER A 397 9.42 14.24 12.85
N TYR A 398 8.45 15.09 13.15
CA TYR A 398 7.66 15.00 14.36
C TYR A 398 6.18 15.17 14.04
N VAL A 399 5.33 14.61 14.88
CA VAL A 399 3.88 14.75 14.83
C VAL A 399 3.43 15.49 16.09
N GLU A 400 2.45 16.36 15.94
CA GLU A 400 1.77 16.98 17.07
C GLU A 400 0.69 16.03 17.59
N ASP A 401 0.94 15.38 18.73
CA ASP A 401 -0.06 14.55 19.40
C ASP A 401 -0.95 15.46 20.30
N PRO A 402 -2.27 15.50 20.09
CA PRO A 402 -3.19 16.27 20.94
C PRO A 402 -3.10 15.92 22.43
N SER A 403 -2.67 14.70 22.76
CA SER A 403 -2.54 14.16 24.11
C SER A 403 -1.17 14.37 24.73
N ALA A 404 -0.10 14.16 23.93
CA ALA A 404 1.27 14.10 24.42
C ALA A 404 2.15 15.31 24.05
N GLY A 405 1.68 16.19 23.14
CA GLY A 405 2.50 17.25 22.54
C GLY A 405 3.38 16.74 21.40
N ASN A 406 4.39 17.50 20.99
CA ASN A 406 5.25 17.12 19.86
C ASN A 406 6.05 15.84 20.17
N ALA A 407 5.98 14.84 19.29
CA ALA A 407 6.67 13.57 19.41
C ALA A 407 7.39 13.18 18.11
N LEU A 408 8.58 12.56 18.21
CA LEU A 408 9.36 12.12 17.06
C LEU A 408 8.66 10.96 16.34
N ASP A 409 8.61 11.01 15.02
CA ASP A 409 7.93 9.99 14.22
C ASP A 409 8.91 9.16 13.38
N ALA A 410 9.58 9.78 12.39
CA ALA A 410 10.46 9.07 11.46
C ALA A 410 11.66 9.92 11.01
N GLY A 411 12.76 9.28 10.65
CA GLY A 411 14.00 9.89 10.17
C GLY A 411 15.21 9.61 11.06
N ARG A 412 16.35 10.17 10.68
CA ARG A 412 17.66 9.92 11.32
C ARG A 412 18.42 11.21 11.51
N GLN A 413 18.84 11.49 12.74
CA GLN A 413 19.62 12.68 13.05
C GLN A 413 20.56 12.47 14.25
N ASN A 414 21.74 13.09 14.16
CA ASN A 414 22.71 13.16 15.25
C ASN A 414 22.51 14.47 16.03
N PHE A 415 22.43 14.36 17.34
CA PHE A 415 22.27 15.48 18.25
C PHE A 415 23.47 15.58 19.19
N PRO A 416 24.10 16.75 19.33
CA PRO A 416 25.12 16.94 20.36
C PRO A 416 24.48 16.84 21.75
N LYS A 417 25.12 16.15 22.70
CA LYS A 417 24.64 16.04 24.10
C LYS A 417 24.71 17.37 24.88
N ALA A 418 25.30 18.42 24.29
CA ALA A 418 25.39 19.73 24.92
C ALA A 418 24.00 20.26 25.29
N ALA A 419 23.86 20.81 26.50
CA ALA A 419 22.60 21.17 27.13
C ALA A 419 21.70 21.99 26.21
N ALA A 420 20.63 21.39 25.71
CA ALA A 420 19.56 22.12 25.06
C ALA A 420 19.00 23.14 26.05
N SER A 421 19.02 24.40 25.62
CA SER A 421 18.58 25.59 26.33
C SER A 421 17.09 25.52 26.70
N ASN A 422 16.59 26.54 27.42
CA ASN A 422 15.17 26.71 27.74
C ASN A 422 14.29 26.67 26.48
N VAL A 423 13.83 25.47 26.09
CA VAL A 423 12.90 25.27 24.97
C VAL A 423 11.48 25.58 25.46
N GLY A 424 10.77 26.45 24.75
CA GLY A 424 9.37 26.76 25.05
C GLY A 424 8.49 25.49 24.99
N LYS A 425 7.50 25.38 25.88
CA LYS A 425 6.63 24.19 26.01
C LYS A 425 5.97 23.73 24.71
N GLN A 426 5.71 24.66 23.79
CA GLN A 426 5.08 24.40 22.49
C GLN A 426 6.03 23.81 21.45
N LEU A 427 7.34 24.11 21.55
CA LEU A 427 8.34 23.61 20.60
C LEU A 427 9.07 22.37 21.13
N ARG A 428 8.86 22.03 22.41
CA ARG A 428 9.54 20.92 23.07
C ARG A 428 9.02 19.58 22.58
N ILE A 429 9.93 18.76 22.07
CA ILE A 429 9.69 17.34 21.81
C ILE A 429 9.64 16.59 23.14
N ARG A 430 8.55 15.86 23.38
CA ARG A 430 8.31 15.16 24.66
C ARG A 430 8.75 13.70 24.64
N GLY A 431 8.82 13.09 23.46
CA GLY A 431 9.16 11.69 23.32
C GLY A 431 9.06 11.20 21.88
N ILE A 432 8.88 9.89 21.75
CA ILE A 432 8.64 9.17 20.50
C ILE A 432 7.13 8.98 20.34
N TYR A 433 6.64 9.14 19.11
CA TYR A 433 5.22 9.03 18.79
C TYR A 433 4.69 7.61 19.03
N GLU A 434 3.56 7.54 19.75
CA GLU A 434 2.84 6.33 20.15
C GLU A 434 1.47 6.31 19.47
N PRO A 435 1.32 5.62 18.31
CA PRO A 435 0.02 5.43 17.67
C PRO A 435 -1.02 4.83 18.61
N GLN A 436 -2.30 5.11 18.37
CA GLN A 436 -3.38 4.59 19.20
C GLN A 436 -3.31 3.07 19.34
N GLY A 437 -3.46 2.57 20.58
CA GLY A 437 -3.37 1.14 20.88
C GLY A 437 -1.94 0.58 20.92
N THR A 438 -0.92 1.44 20.86
CA THR A 438 0.48 1.03 21.04
C THR A 438 1.20 1.83 22.12
N ARG A 439 2.27 1.26 22.66
CA ARG A 439 3.24 1.93 23.54
C ARG A 439 4.65 1.67 23.04
N VAL A 440 5.54 2.63 23.30
CA VAL A 440 6.95 2.48 22.98
C VAL A 440 7.65 1.66 24.06
N VAL A 441 8.29 0.57 23.64
CA VAL A 441 9.16 -0.25 24.49
C VAL A 441 10.60 -0.03 24.06
N LYS A 442 11.47 0.26 25.03
CA LYS A 442 12.92 0.32 24.83
C LYS A 442 13.58 -0.91 25.39
N LEU A 443 14.43 -1.52 24.57
CA LEU A 443 15.29 -2.63 24.95
C LEU A 443 16.75 -2.18 24.93
N ASP A 444 17.41 -2.23 26.08
CA ASP A 444 18.84 -1.96 26.19
C ASP A 444 19.63 -3.16 25.65
N VAL A 445 20.39 -2.94 24.59
CA VAL A 445 21.27 -3.93 23.95
C VAL A 445 22.73 -3.46 23.97
N SER A 446 23.06 -2.59 24.92
CA SER A 446 24.38 -2.00 25.08
C SER A 446 25.44 -3.07 25.35
N ARG A 447 26.55 -2.98 24.63
CA ARG A 447 27.67 -3.92 24.71
C ARG A 447 28.23 -3.96 26.14
N LYS A 448 28.46 -5.16 26.68
CA LYS A 448 29.01 -5.43 28.03
C LYS A 448 28.17 -4.98 29.24
N SER A 449 27.18 -4.11 29.10
CA SER A 449 26.31 -3.72 30.22
C SER A 449 24.96 -4.45 30.20
N SER A 450 24.39 -4.69 29.02
CA SER A 450 23.13 -5.41 28.87
C SER A 450 23.32 -6.93 29.06
N PRO A 451 22.34 -7.65 29.66
CA PRO A 451 22.29 -9.12 29.62
C PRO A 451 22.11 -9.67 28.20
N ILE A 452 21.61 -8.86 27.26
CA ILE A 452 21.44 -9.23 25.86
C ILE A 452 22.76 -9.03 25.12
N ASP A 453 23.29 -10.11 24.57
CA ASP A 453 24.57 -10.09 23.86
C ASP A 453 24.38 -10.18 22.34
N LEU A 454 24.24 -9.01 21.70
CA LEU A 454 24.19 -8.89 20.24
C LEU A 454 25.57 -9.02 19.57
N TYR A 455 26.66 -8.85 20.32
CA TYR A 455 28.02 -8.74 19.76
C TYR A 455 28.87 -10.00 19.98
N GLY A 456 28.31 -11.00 20.66
CA GLY A 456 28.94 -12.29 20.90
C GLY A 456 30.13 -12.23 21.86
N ASP A 457 30.12 -11.25 22.78
CA ASP A 457 31.15 -11.05 23.80
C ASP A 457 30.98 -12.02 24.99
N ARG A 458 29.74 -12.42 25.28
CA ARG A 458 29.33 -13.26 26.43
C ARG A 458 28.78 -14.62 25.99
N SER A 459 28.15 -14.71 24.82
CA SER A 459 27.55 -15.91 24.26
C SER A 459 27.90 -16.07 22.79
N ALA A 460 28.33 -17.27 22.39
CA ALA A 460 28.55 -17.58 20.98
C ALA A 460 27.23 -17.85 20.21
N ALA A 461 26.07 -17.77 20.87
CA ALA A 461 24.77 -18.07 20.27
C ALA A 461 24.50 -17.17 19.06
N ILE A 462 24.73 -15.87 19.17
CA ILE A 462 24.53 -14.92 18.08
C ILE A 462 25.51 -15.10 16.91
N LYS A 463 26.69 -15.69 17.16
CA LYS A 463 27.69 -15.95 16.10
C LYS A 463 27.26 -17.05 15.12
N LYS A 464 26.18 -17.76 15.42
CA LYS A 464 25.57 -18.76 14.53
C LYS A 464 24.56 -18.12 13.56
N GLU A 465 24.08 -16.93 13.89
CA GLU A 465 23.11 -16.20 13.08
C GLU A 465 23.81 -15.40 11.99
N SER A 466 23.12 -15.17 10.88
CA SER A 466 23.60 -14.31 9.80
C SER A 466 23.57 -12.84 10.21
N ASP A 467 24.40 -11.99 9.60
CA ASP A 467 24.30 -10.53 9.72
C ASP A 467 22.93 -10.00 9.23
N ASP A 468 22.24 -10.81 8.42
CA ASP A 468 20.88 -10.56 7.92
C ASP A 468 19.78 -11.01 8.89
N ALA A 469 20.14 -11.56 10.05
CA ALA A 469 19.17 -12.02 11.04
C ALA A 469 18.40 -10.83 11.64
N MET A 470 17.09 -11.00 11.75
CA MET A 470 16.17 -9.95 12.15
C MET A 470 15.97 -9.95 13.68
N PRO A 471 16.20 -8.82 14.38
CA PRO A 471 15.91 -8.71 15.80
C PRO A 471 14.42 -8.49 16.06
N MET A 472 13.83 -9.24 16.99
CA MET A 472 12.41 -9.15 17.32
C MET A 472 12.12 -9.37 18.82
N LEU A 473 11.14 -8.65 19.36
CA LEU A 473 10.48 -9.02 20.61
C LEU A 473 9.35 -10.02 20.33
N VAL A 474 9.14 -10.97 21.22
CA VAL A 474 8.12 -12.03 21.07
C VAL A 474 7.14 -11.98 22.24
N ASP A 475 5.84 -12.02 21.94
CA ASP A 475 4.78 -12.06 22.95
C ASP A 475 4.43 -13.49 23.42
N SER A 476 3.49 -13.57 24.36
CA SER A 476 2.97 -14.84 24.89
C SER A 476 2.24 -15.71 23.86
N SER A 477 1.82 -15.13 22.75
CA SER A 477 1.17 -15.83 21.61
C SER A 477 2.18 -16.22 20.54
N GLY A 478 3.48 -15.98 20.74
CA GLY A 478 4.55 -16.28 19.79
C GLY A 478 4.65 -15.28 18.63
N ARG A 479 4.05 -14.10 18.73
CA ARG A 479 4.06 -13.05 17.69
C ARG A 479 5.29 -12.16 17.83
N GLY A 480 5.95 -11.91 16.70
CA GLY A 480 7.15 -11.07 16.62
C GLY A 480 6.87 -9.59 16.39
N TYR A 481 7.64 -8.73 17.05
CA TYR A 481 7.63 -7.28 16.95
C TYR A 481 9.03 -6.79 16.57
N GLN A 482 9.16 -6.13 15.42
CA GLN A 482 10.42 -5.56 14.96
C GLN A 482 10.68 -4.21 15.64
N PRO A 483 11.94 -3.86 15.92
CA PRO A 483 12.25 -2.50 16.31
C PRO A 483 11.96 -1.53 15.15
N ILE A 484 11.28 -0.43 15.47
CA ILE A 484 11.07 0.69 14.55
C ILE A 484 12.34 1.52 14.38
N GLY A 485 13.38 1.27 15.17
CA GLY A 485 14.61 2.05 15.12
C GLY A 485 15.48 1.84 16.35
N TYR A 486 16.43 2.75 16.55
CA TYR A 486 17.34 2.73 17.68
C TYR A 486 17.71 4.13 18.18
N ILE A 487 18.13 4.19 19.44
CA ILE A 487 18.77 5.35 20.06
C ILE A 487 20.19 4.93 20.44
N TRP A 488 21.17 5.57 19.83
CA TRP A 488 22.59 5.32 20.10
C TRP A 488 23.22 6.50 20.82
N GLU A 489 23.50 6.32 22.11
CA GLU A 489 24.15 7.33 22.93
C GLU A 489 25.67 7.11 22.99
N ARG A 490 26.40 8.12 22.52
CA ARG A 490 27.85 8.25 22.66
C ARG A 490 28.19 9.26 23.76
N PRO A 491 29.45 9.39 24.19
CA PRO A 491 29.85 10.35 25.23
C PRO A 491 29.52 11.82 24.90
N GLY A 492 29.54 12.22 23.63
CA GLY A 492 29.30 13.61 23.19
C GLY A 492 28.05 13.84 22.33
N GLU A 493 27.41 12.78 21.85
CA GLU A 493 26.31 12.86 20.88
C GLU A 493 25.29 11.73 21.11
N VAL A 494 24.06 11.94 20.65
CA VAL A 494 23.03 10.90 20.57
C VAL A 494 22.53 10.87 19.14
N GLU A 495 22.56 9.69 18.55
CA GLU A 495 21.94 9.43 17.27
C GLU A 495 20.57 8.79 17.51
N ILE A 496 19.55 9.37 16.90
CA ILE A 496 18.20 8.82 16.89
C ILE A 496 17.88 8.45 15.44
N SER A 497 17.57 7.18 15.21
CA SER A 497 17.14 6.66 13.91
C SER A 497 15.83 5.94 14.10
N LEU A 498 14.73 6.48 13.56
CA LEU A 498 13.40 5.91 13.59
C LEU A 498 12.92 5.72 12.15
N ASP A 499 12.55 4.51 11.78
CA ASP A 499 11.90 4.19 10.53
C ASP A 499 10.72 3.26 10.83
N PRO A 500 9.52 3.80 11.12
CA PRO A 500 8.34 2.99 11.35
C PRO A 500 8.00 2.07 10.18
N ALA A 501 8.29 2.48 8.93
CA ALA A 501 7.98 1.74 7.71
C ALA A 501 8.86 0.50 7.52
N ASN A 502 10.18 0.64 7.61
CA ASN A 502 11.11 -0.46 7.35
C ASN A 502 11.70 -1.08 8.63
N GLY A 503 11.78 -0.30 9.71
CA GLY A 503 12.40 -0.70 10.98
C GLY A 503 13.88 -1.05 10.85
N VAL A 504 14.39 -1.79 11.83
CA VAL A 504 15.71 -2.44 11.74
C VAL A 504 15.50 -3.87 11.25
N SER A 505 15.78 -4.13 9.97
CA SER A 505 15.46 -5.39 9.30
C SER A 505 16.52 -6.49 9.54
N ALA A 506 17.74 -6.08 9.84
CA ALA A 506 18.87 -6.97 10.03
C ALA A 506 19.86 -6.41 11.07
N LEU A 507 20.69 -7.28 11.64
CA LEU A 507 21.77 -6.87 12.55
C LEU A 507 22.74 -5.87 11.91
N ARG A 508 23.00 -6.01 10.60
CA ARG A 508 23.86 -5.08 9.84
C ARG A 508 23.34 -3.63 9.82
N ASP A 509 22.04 -3.42 10.07
CA ASP A 509 21.43 -2.09 10.09
C ASP A 509 21.72 -1.35 11.42
N LEU A 510 22.24 -2.07 12.42
CA LEU A 510 22.61 -1.51 13.73
C LEU A 510 24.01 -0.90 13.72
N PRO A 511 24.24 0.15 14.53
CA PRO A 511 25.57 0.73 14.66
C PRO A 511 26.55 -0.23 15.36
N SER A 512 27.81 -0.18 14.93
CA SER A 512 28.90 -0.87 15.61
C SER A 512 29.26 -0.17 16.92
N LEU A 513 29.04 -0.85 18.04
CA LEU A 513 29.39 -0.31 19.36
C LEU A 513 30.87 -0.49 19.70
N SER A 514 31.43 0.52 20.37
CA SER A 514 32.79 0.47 20.91
C SER A 514 33.00 -0.74 21.80
N SER A 515 34.11 -1.47 21.58
CA SER A 515 34.50 -2.61 22.42
C SER A 515 34.80 -2.21 23.86
N ALA A 516 35.01 -0.92 24.14
CA ALA A 516 35.17 -0.41 25.50
C ALA A 516 33.87 -0.43 26.33
N GLY A 517 32.69 -0.58 25.70
CA GLY A 517 31.40 -0.57 26.40
C GLY A 517 30.97 0.81 26.93
N THR A 518 31.51 1.88 26.32
CA THR A 518 31.19 3.27 26.68
C THR A 518 29.89 3.77 26.08
N ASP A 519 29.41 3.08 25.05
CA ASP A 519 28.27 3.51 24.24
C ASP A 519 27.01 2.77 24.71
N LYS A 520 25.87 3.46 24.71
CA LYS A 520 24.58 2.82 25.01
C LYS A 520 23.73 2.71 23.75
N LEU A 521 23.10 1.57 23.55
CA LEU A 521 22.22 1.32 22.42
C LEU A 521 20.87 0.81 22.93
N TYR A 522 19.81 1.52 22.59
CA TYR A 522 18.44 1.10 22.86
C TYR A 522 17.74 0.81 21.54
N LEU A 523 17.21 -0.39 21.40
CA LEU A 523 16.26 -0.70 20.34
C LEU A 523 14.87 -0.20 20.76
N VAL A 524 14.17 0.45 19.83
CA VAL A 524 12.87 1.07 20.07
C VAL A 524 11.81 0.26 19.33
N PHE A 525 10.77 -0.17 20.03
CA PHE A 525 9.66 -0.95 19.49
C PHE A 525 8.33 -0.23 19.74
N ARG A 526 7.36 -0.39 18.84
CA ARG A 526 5.95 -0.04 19.07
C ARG A 526 5.18 -1.33 19.32
N ILE A 527 4.75 -1.55 20.56
CA ILE A 527 4.09 -2.79 20.99
C ILE A 527 2.62 -2.51 21.29
N THR A 528 1.74 -3.45 20.93
CA THR A 528 0.31 -3.36 21.21
C THR A 528 0.05 -3.29 22.72
N THR A 529 -0.84 -2.41 23.17
CA THR A 529 -1.26 -2.33 24.57
C THR A 529 -1.89 -3.64 25.06
N GLY A 530 -1.70 -3.98 26.34
CA GLY A 530 -2.21 -5.22 26.93
C GLY A 530 -1.40 -6.48 26.60
N THR A 531 -0.35 -6.36 25.78
CA THR A 531 0.49 -7.50 25.36
C THR A 531 1.47 -7.89 26.46
N GLN A 532 1.63 -9.19 26.69
CA GLN A 532 2.68 -9.73 27.55
C GLN A 532 3.86 -10.19 26.70
N LEU A 533 4.99 -9.48 26.83
CA LEU A 533 6.24 -9.84 26.18
C LEU A 533 6.94 -10.96 26.95
N ARG A 534 7.42 -11.98 26.22
CA ARG A 534 8.05 -13.19 26.76
C ARG A 534 9.52 -13.34 26.41
N GLY A 535 9.99 -12.73 25.32
CA GLY A 535 11.40 -12.82 24.99
C GLY A 535 11.86 -11.90 23.87
N PHE A 536 13.15 -11.94 23.63
CA PHE A 536 13.86 -11.27 22.54
C PHE A 536 14.64 -12.31 21.74
N VAL A 537 14.42 -12.32 20.43
CA VAL A 537 15.01 -13.27 19.48
C VAL A 537 15.74 -12.50 18.38
N VAL A 538 16.75 -13.15 17.80
CA VAL A 538 17.41 -12.70 16.58
C VAL A 538 17.54 -13.90 15.66
N GLY A 539 16.88 -13.84 14.49
CA GLY A 539 16.75 -15.01 13.63
C GLY A 539 16.07 -16.15 14.38
N ASP A 540 16.73 -17.31 14.46
CA ASP A 540 16.23 -18.49 15.17
C ASP A 540 16.75 -18.59 16.62
N THR A 541 17.60 -17.65 17.05
CA THR A 541 18.24 -17.69 18.37
C THR A 541 17.52 -16.79 19.38
N THR A 542 17.08 -17.36 20.50
CA THR A 542 16.60 -16.59 21.66
C THR A 542 17.77 -16.02 22.45
N LEU A 543 17.86 -14.69 22.55
CA LEU A 543 18.93 -14.00 23.27
C LEU A 543 18.55 -13.58 24.69
N GLY A 544 17.26 -13.49 24.99
CA GLY A 544 16.80 -13.21 26.34
C GLY A 544 15.32 -13.50 26.54
N LEU A 545 14.95 -13.89 27.75
CA LEU A 545 13.56 -14.02 28.19
C LEU A 545 13.17 -12.77 28.96
N CYS A 546 11.94 -12.31 28.82
CA CYS A 546 11.41 -11.20 29.60
C CYS A 546 9.99 -11.52 30.08
N ASP A 547 9.52 -10.79 31.09
CA ASP A 547 8.11 -10.82 31.49
C ASP A 547 7.67 -9.37 31.71
N LEU A 548 7.29 -8.71 30.61
CA LEU A 548 6.85 -7.32 30.63
C LEU A 548 5.43 -7.24 30.08
N THR A 549 4.51 -6.76 30.90
CA THR A 549 3.15 -6.43 30.46
C THR A 549 3.09 -4.99 30.01
N VAL A 550 2.65 -4.75 28.78
CA VAL A 550 2.50 -3.39 28.24
C VAL A 550 1.17 -2.82 28.75
N PRO A 551 1.19 -1.72 29.52
CA PRO A 551 -0.02 -1.13 30.09
C PRO A 551 -0.88 -0.49 29.00
N ASP A 552 -2.18 -0.41 29.25
CA ASP A 552 -3.11 0.33 28.38
C ASP A 552 -2.78 1.82 28.38
N GLN A 553 -2.98 2.51 27.25
CA GLN A 553 -2.76 3.96 27.15
C GLN A 553 -3.59 4.76 28.17
N ASN A 554 -4.67 4.20 28.72
CA ASN A 554 -5.56 4.87 29.67
C ASN A 554 -5.29 4.55 31.15
N SER A 555 -4.36 3.64 31.49
CA SER A 555 -4.15 3.23 32.90
C SER A 555 -3.28 4.19 33.72
N ASP A 556 -2.62 5.15 33.07
CA ASP A 556 -1.75 6.15 33.71
C ASP A 556 -2.39 7.56 33.76
N ARG A 557 -3.73 7.66 33.61
CA ARG A 557 -4.48 8.92 33.76
C ARG A 557 -5.14 9.06 35.13
#